data_AF-A0A1G7BFW7-F1
#
_entry.id   AF-A0A1G7BFW7-F1
#
_cell.length_a   1.000
_cell.length_b   1.000
_cell.length_c   1.000
_cell.angle_alpha   90.00
_cell.angle_beta   90.00
_cell.angle_gamma   90.00
#
_symmetry.space_group_name_H-M   'P 1'
#
loop_
_entity.id
_entity.type
_entity.pdbx_description
1 polymer ?
#
loop_
_entity_poly.entity_id
_entity_poly.type
_entity_poly.pdbx_seq_one_letter_code
_entity_poly.pdbx_strand_id
1 'polypeptide(L)'
;MNLEQEWQNLGVEFNTKASQIDTSKLTIDEKAHSLLQELIFKLKWKLRWIRIIDLPLLALAIFAKGDLKILLLLVVITYEICRALGVRDFNKIKTTVDFNANTKQVLMDNLNAIKKILSGETIFGYIFLPLAGPIGLLAYRLYVHQSFEQVIQRPYFFIQMALLALVGIPFIWLTKRMNDSIFKKPLKQLSDKLNDLMD
;
A
#
# COMPACT_ATOMS: atom_id res chain seq x y z
N MET A 1 -4.26 53.01 -38.99
CA MET A 1 -4.19 51.86 -38.06
C MET A 1 -3.05 50.99 -38.55
N ASN A 2 -1.98 50.84 -37.76
CA ASN A 2 -0.69 50.34 -38.23
C ASN A 2 -0.56 48.85 -37.88
N LEU A 3 -0.95 47.99 -38.82
CA LEU A 3 -1.05 46.53 -38.64
C LEU A 3 0.28 45.88 -38.23
N GLU A 4 1.39 46.46 -38.64
CA GLU A 4 2.74 46.00 -38.29
C GLU A 4 3.03 46.18 -36.78
N GLN A 5 2.46 47.23 -36.19
CA GLN A 5 2.58 47.53 -34.76
C GLN A 5 1.67 46.62 -33.91
N GLU A 6 0.48 46.28 -34.41
CA GLU A 6 -0.39 45.27 -33.79
C GLU A 6 0.23 43.86 -33.87
N TRP A 7 0.88 43.52 -34.98
CA TRP A 7 1.57 42.24 -35.13
C TRP A 7 2.77 42.09 -34.19
N GLN A 8 3.54 43.16 -34.00
CA GLN A 8 4.61 43.18 -33.00
C GLN A 8 4.07 43.08 -31.58
N ASN A 9 2.99 43.78 -31.25
CA ASN A 9 2.37 43.69 -29.92
C ASN A 9 1.79 42.30 -29.65
N LEU A 10 1.17 41.66 -30.64
CA LEU A 10 0.70 40.28 -30.55
C LEU A 10 1.85 39.29 -30.39
N GLY A 11 2.96 39.47 -31.12
CA GLY A 11 4.15 38.64 -30.98
C GLY A 11 4.82 38.78 -29.60
N VAL A 12 4.83 40.00 -29.03
CA VAL A 12 5.32 40.25 -27.68
C VAL A 12 4.38 39.64 -26.64
N GLU A 13 3.06 39.76 -26.79
CA GLU A 13 2.07 39.09 -25.92
C GLU A 13 2.15 37.56 -26.00
N PHE A 14 2.36 37.00 -27.19
CA PHE A 14 2.49 35.55 -27.37
C PHE A 14 3.79 35.03 -26.79
N ASN A 15 4.90 35.75 -26.97
CA ASN A 15 6.19 35.37 -26.38
C ASN A 15 6.20 35.57 -24.87
N THR A 16 5.57 36.60 -24.32
CA THR A 16 5.42 36.75 -22.85
C THR A 16 4.49 35.69 -22.27
N LYS A 17 3.38 35.34 -22.94
CA LYS A 17 2.51 34.24 -22.50
C LYS A 17 3.17 32.87 -22.63
N ALA A 18 3.91 32.60 -23.71
CA ALA A 18 4.65 31.35 -23.88
C ALA A 18 5.83 31.23 -22.91
N SER A 19 6.46 32.35 -22.53
CA SER A 19 7.46 32.41 -21.46
C SER A 19 6.85 32.31 -20.05
N GLN A 20 5.56 32.67 -19.90
CA GLN A 20 4.77 32.54 -18.67
C GLN A 20 4.05 31.20 -18.52
N ILE A 21 4.02 30.35 -19.55
CA ILE A 21 3.77 28.91 -19.35
C ILE A 21 5.00 28.40 -18.61
N ASP A 22 4.93 28.52 -17.28
CA ASP A 22 5.92 28.13 -16.30
C ASP A 22 6.45 26.74 -16.66
N THR A 23 7.56 26.70 -17.38
CA THR A 23 8.27 25.45 -17.70
C THR A 23 8.68 24.74 -16.41
N SER A 24 8.83 25.50 -15.32
CA SER A 24 8.91 25.05 -13.93
C SER A 24 7.67 24.25 -13.51
N LYS A 25 6.44 24.72 -13.74
CA LYS A 25 5.20 24.00 -13.42
C LYS A 25 5.04 22.75 -14.27
N LEU A 26 5.38 22.79 -15.56
CA LEU A 26 5.37 21.60 -16.44
C LEU A 26 6.38 20.53 -16.01
N THR A 27 7.61 20.92 -15.64
CA THR A 27 8.62 19.97 -15.12
C THR A 27 8.33 19.51 -13.69
N ILE A 28 7.67 20.33 -12.86
CA ILE A 28 7.19 19.95 -11.54
C ILE A 28 6.06 18.92 -11.67
N ASP A 29 5.13 19.12 -12.59
CA ASP A 29 4.01 18.19 -12.85
C ASP A 29 4.54 16.83 -13.34
N GLU A 30 5.51 16.82 -14.26
CA GLU A 30 6.14 15.58 -14.75
C GLU A 30 6.92 14.83 -13.65
N LYS A 31 7.64 15.55 -12.77
CA LYS A 31 8.34 14.95 -11.62
C LYS A 31 7.38 14.49 -10.51
N ALA A 32 6.29 15.20 -10.27
CA ALA A 32 5.28 14.80 -9.29
C ALA A 32 4.50 13.58 -9.79
N HIS A 33 4.21 13.53 -11.09
CA HIS A 33 3.56 12.42 -11.76
C HIS A 33 4.41 11.15 -11.72
N SER A 34 5.70 11.25 -12.06
CA SER A 34 6.63 10.11 -11.98
C SER A 34 6.81 9.58 -10.55
N LEU A 35 6.88 10.45 -9.53
CA LEU A 35 6.90 10.04 -8.12
C LEU A 35 5.60 9.33 -7.70
N LEU A 36 4.45 9.85 -8.15
CA LEU A 36 3.15 9.21 -7.90
C LEU A 36 3.08 7.84 -8.58
N GLN A 37 3.54 7.74 -9.82
CA GLN A 37 3.58 6.49 -10.57
C GLN A 37 4.50 5.45 -9.90
N GLU A 38 5.65 5.87 -9.37
CA GLU A 38 6.55 5.02 -8.59
C GLU A 38 5.88 4.51 -7.29
N LEU A 39 5.18 5.39 -6.57
CA LEU A 39 4.41 5.02 -5.37
C LEU A 39 3.29 4.02 -5.68
N ILE A 40 2.54 4.26 -6.77
CA ILE A 40 1.48 3.37 -7.25
C ILE A 40 2.06 2.01 -7.65
N PHE A 41 3.22 2.00 -8.33
CA PHE A 41 3.90 0.76 -8.70
C PHE A 41 4.31 -0.05 -7.47
N LYS A 42 4.90 0.59 -6.46
CA LYS A 42 5.26 -0.06 -5.19
C LYS A 42 4.04 -0.63 -4.47
N LEU A 43 2.92 0.10 -4.44
CA LEU A 43 1.66 -0.37 -3.86
C LEU A 43 1.07 -1.57 -4.63
N LYS A 44 1.05 -1.53 -5.97
CA LYS A 44 0.64 -2.67 -6.80
C LYS A 44 1.48 -3.91 -6.51
N TRP A 45 2.79 -3.73 -6.39
CA TRP A 45 3.71 -4.84 -6.10
C TRP A 45 3.43 -5.43 -4.73
N LYS A 46 3.17 -4.60 -3.73
CA LYS A 46 2.79 -5.03 -2.37
C LYS A 46 1.49 -5.85 -2.35
N LEU A 47 0.48 -5.43 -3.10
CA LEU A 47 -0.77 -6.18 -3.25
C LEU A 47 -0.59 -7.51 -4.00
N ARG A 48 0.38 -7.58 -4.94
CA ARG A 48 0.73 -8.84 -5.63
C ARG A 48 1.43 -9.82 -4.70
N TRP A 49 2.30 -9.34 -3.81
CA TRP A 49 2.99 -10.19 -2.82
C TRP A 49 2.02 -10.97 -1.93
N ILE A 50 0.90 -10.37 -1.54
CA ILE A 50 -0.14 -11.05 -0.76
C ILE A 50 -0.57 -12.34 -1.49
N ARG A 51 -0.82 -12.26 -2.79
CA ARG A 51 -1.25 -13.42 -3.59
C ARG A 51 -0.15 -14.46 -3.82
N ILE A 52 1.10 -14.01 -3.93
CA ILE A 52 2.26 -14.92 -4.06
C ILE A 52 2.40 -15.77 -2.80
N ILE A 53 2.18 -15.19 -1.62
CA ILE A 53 2.25 -15.90 -0.34
C ILE A 53 1.02 -16.79 -0.12
N ASP A 54 -0.15 -16.32 -0.55
CA ASP A 54 -1.42 -17.00 -0.32
C ASP A 54 -1.62 -18.26 -1.20
N LEU A 55 -1.12 -18.24 -2.45
CA LEU A 55 -1.27 -19.36 -3.40
C LEU A 55 -0.67 -20.69 -2.91
N PRO A 56 0.58 -20.76 -2.42
CA PRO A 56 1.12 -21.97 -1.82
C PRO A 56 0.31 -22.44 -0.60
N LEU A 57 -0.20 -21.50 0.19
CA LEU A 57 -1.02 -21.82 1.36
C LEU A 57 -2.34 -22.48 0.96
N LEU A 58 -2.99 -21.96 -0.09
CA LEU A 58 -4.18 -22.56 -0.68
C LEU A 58 -3.89 -23.94 -1.27
N ALA A 59 -2.76 -24.11 -1.96
CA ALA A 59 -2.37 -25.42 -2.47
C ALA A 59 -2.22 -26.43 -1.32
N LEU A 60 -1.52 -26.07 -0.25
CA LEU A 60 -1.40 -26.90 0.95
C LEU A 60 -2.77 -27.19 1.58
N ALA A 61 -3.69 -26.21 1.62
CA ALA A 61 -5.03 -26.38 2.15
C ALA A 61 -5.86 -27.41 1.37
N ILE A 62 -5.68 -27.49 0.05
CA ILE A 62 -6.37 -28.47 -0.82
C ILE A 62 -5.90 -29.89 -0.50
N PHE A 63 -4.62 -30.09 -0.21
CA PHE A 63 -4.04 -31.41 0.10
C PHE A 63 -4.12 -31.78 1.59
N ALA A 64 -4.31 -30.80 2.48
CA ALA A 64 -4.46 -31.02 3.91
C ALA A 64 -5.77 -31.75 4.24
N LYS A 65 -5.76 -32.52 5.33
CA LYS A 65 -6.92 -33.25 5.86
C LYS A 65 -7.22 -32.79 7.29
N GLY A 66 -8.45 -33.03 7.73
CA GLY A 66 -8.90 -32.71 9.09
C GLY A 66 -8.87 -31.22 9.39
N ASP A 67 -8.58 -30.89 10.65
CA ASP A 67 -8.66 -29.53 11.19
C ASP A 67 -7.59 -28.58 10.65
N LEU A 68 -6.46 -29.13 10.16
CA LEU A 68 -5.42 -28.35 9.48
C LEU A 68 -5.97 -27.67 8.22
N LYS A 69 -6.83 -28.36 7.46
CA LYS A 69 -7.46 -27.78 6.27
C LYS A 69 -8.32 -26.58 6.64
N ILE A 70 -9.09 -26.69 7.72
CA ILE A 70 -9.96 -25.61 8.20
C ILE A 70 -9.12 -24.38 8.57
N LEU A 71 -8.03 -24.58 9.33
CA LEU A 71 -7.13 -23.49 9.69
C LEU A 71 -6.52 -22.81 8.46
N LEU A 72 -5.98 -23.58 7.52
CA LEU A 72 -5.33 -23.02 6.32
C LEU A 72 -6.34 -22.26 5.45
N LEU A 73 -7.57 -22.78 5.28
CA LEU A 73 -8.63 -22.07 4.56
C LEU A 73 -9.02 -20.76 5.24
N LEU A 74 -9.13 -20.72 6.57
CA LEU A 74 -9.41 -19.49 7.30
C LEU A 74 -8.31 -18.44 7.09
N VAL A 75 -7.04 -18.86 7.10
CA VAL A 75 -5.91 -17.97 6.84
C VAL A 75 -5.99 -17.41 5.41
N VAL A 76 -6.24 -18.26 4.41
CA VAL A 76 -6.42 -17.84 3.01
C VAL A 76 -7.57 -16.83 2.87
N ILE A 77 -8.73 -17.13 3.44
CA ILE A 77 -9.90 -16.23 3.40
C ILE A 77 -9.55 -14.88 4.02
N THR A 78 -8.83 -14.87 5.13
CA THR A 78 -8.42 -13.64 5.82
C THR A 78 -7.46 -12.80 4.96
N TYR A 79 -6.49 -13.44 4.29
CA TYR A 79 -5.59 -12.75 3.36
C TYR A 79 -6.33 -12.18 2.15
N GLU A 80 -7.26 -12.93 1.58
CA GLU A 80 -8.07 -12.46 0.44
C GLU A 80 -9.02 -11.32 0.83
N ILE A 81 -9.59 -11.32 2.05
CA ILE A 81 -10.36 -10.17 2.56
C ILE A 81 -9.46 -8.94 2.69
N CYS A 82 -8.28 -9.07 3.30
CA CYS A 82 -7.33 -7.96 3.44
C CYS A 82 -6.90 -7.41 2.07
N ARG A 83 -6.65 -8.30 1.11
CA ARG A 83 -6.34 -7.94 -0.27
C ARG A 83 -7.51 -7.23 -0.95
N ALA A 84 -8.74 -7.72 -0.80
CA ALA A 84 -9.92 -7.10 -1.37
C ALA A 84 -10.13 -5.67 -0.84
N LEU A 85 -9.94 -5.45 0.47
CA LEU A 85 -9.95 -4.12 1.07
C LEU A 85 -8.83 -3.23 0.50
N GLY A 86 -7.61 -3.75 0.40
CA GLY A 86 -6.47 -3.05 -0.18
C GLY A 86 -6.68 -2.67 -1.65
N VAL A 87 -7.25 -3.56 -2.46
CA VAL A 87 -7.59 -3.31 -3.87
C VAL A 87 -8.74 -2.31 -3.98
N ARG A 88 -9.75 -2.39 -3.10
CA ARG A 88 -10.86 -1.43 -3.09
C ARG A 88 -10.38 -0.02 -2.80
N ASP A 89 -9.45 0.15 -1.86
CA ASP A 89 -8.85 1.45 -1.58
C ASP A 89 -7.85 1.88 -2.66
N PHE A 90 -7.14 0.94 -3.27
CA PHE A 90 -6.25 1.21 -4.41
C PHE A 90 -7.02 1.70 -5.65
N ASN A 91 -8.18 1.12 -5.95
CA ASN A 91 -9.03 1.52 -7.08
C ASN A 91 -9.62 2.94 -6.93
N LYS A 92 -9.54 3.54 -5.74
CA LYS A 92 -9.92 4.94 -5.52
C LYS A 92 -8.85 5.93 -5.98
N ILE A 93 -7.62 5.47 -6.22
CA ILE A 93 -6.53 6.30 -6.74
C ILE A 93 -6.82 6.55 -8.21
N LYS A 94 -7.12 7.81 -8.55
CA LYS A 94 -7.37 8.22 -9.94
C LYS A 94 -6.03 8.38 -10.65
N THR A 95 -5.71 7.44 -11.55
CA THR A 95 -4.51 7.49 -12.39
C THR A 95 -4.68 8.28 -13.68
N THR A 96 -5.91 8.60 -14.07
CA THR A 96 -6.20 9.37 -15.28
C THR A 96 -6.10 10.86 -15.00
N VAL A 97 -5.17 11.50 -15.70
CA VAL A 97 -5.00 12.96 -15.76
C VAL A 97 -6.22 13.52 -16.51
N ASP A 98 -7.26 13.91 -15.78
CA ASP A 98 -8.25 14.81 -16.35
C ASP A 98 -7.58 16.18 -16.48
N PHE A 99 -7.13 16.52 -17.69
CA PHE A 99 -6.55 17.83 -18.03
C PHE A 99 -7.50 19.03 -17.77
N ASN A 100 -8.74 18.75 -17.36
CA ASN A 100 -9.77 19.73 -17.02
C ASN A 100 -9.98 19.87 -15.49
N ALA A 101 -9.47 18.93 -14.70
CA ALA A 101 -9.48 19.00 -13.25
C ALA A 101 -8.19 19.66 -12.77
N ASN A 102 -8.28 20.45 -11.70
CA ASN A 102 -7.12 21.08 -11.06
C ASN A 102 -6.10 19.97 -10.68
N THR A 103 -5.04 19.78 -11.46
CA THR A 103 -4.07 18.66 -11.34
C THR A 103 -3.55 18.51 -9.91
N LYS A 104 -3.43 19.65 -9.22
CA LYS A 104 -3.13 19.78 -7.79
C LYS A 104 -4.11 19.02 -6.88
N GLN A 105 -5.41 19.17 -7.09
CA GLN A 105 -6.44 18.48 -6.30
C GLN A 105 -6.36 16.96 -6.51
N VAL A 106 -6.14 16.51 -7.74
CA VAL A 106 -6.01 15.09 -8.08
C VAL A 106 -4.76 14.48 -7.41
N LEU A 107 -3.63 15.19 -7.43
CA LEU A 107 -2.39 14.78 -6.74
C LEU A 107 -2.59 14.69 -5.22
N MET A 108 -3.30 15.66 -4.63
CA MET A 108 -3.57 15.69 -3.19
C MET A 108 -4.52 14.56 -2.75
N ASP A 109 -5.59 14.31 -3.51
CA ASP A 109 -6.53 13.21 -3.26
C ASP A 109 -5.83 11.86 -3.35
N ASN A 110 -4.95 11.68 -4.35
CA ASN A 110 -4.15 10.48 -4.51
C ASN A 110 -3.14 10.28 -3.36
N LEU A 111 -2.46 11.34 -2.93
CA LEU A 111 -1.53 11.30 -1.78
C LEU A 111 -2.26 10.88 -0.50
N ASN A 112 -3.44 11.44 -0.25
CA ASN A 112 -4.27 11.10 0.90
C ASN A 112 -4.77 9.64 0.84
N ALA A 113 -5.17 9.16 -0.35
CA ALA A 113 -5.53 7.76 -0.55
C ALA A 113 -4.36 6.81 -0.25
N ILE A 114 -3.14 7.13 -0.71
CA ILE A 114 -1.94 6.34 -0.43
C ILE A 114 -1.63 6.30 1.07
N LYS A 115 -1.69 7.46 1.76
CA LYS A 115 -1.52 7.52 3.22
C LYS A 115 -2.55 6.66 3.95
N LYS A 116 -3.81 6.69 3.51
CA LYS A 116 -4.89 5.87 4.08
C LYS A 116 -4.60 4.38 3.93
N ILE A 117 -4.17 3.93 2.74
CA ILE A 117 -3.78 2.52 2.52
C ILE A 117 -2.65 2.10 3.45
N LEU A 118 -1.59 2.93 3.57
CA LEU A 118 -0.45 2.65 4.45
C LEU A 118 -0.84 2.60 5.94
N SER A 119 -1.77 3.46 6.37
CA SER A 119 -2.30 3.43 7.73
C SER A 119 -3.12 2.17 8.02
N GLY A 120 -3.96 1.74 7.07
CA GLY A 120 -4.71 0.49 7.18
C GLY A 120 -3.80 -0.73 7.25
N GLU A 121 -2.77 -0.78 6.42
CA GLU A 121 -1.76 -1.83 6.48
C GLU A 121 -1.04 -1.87 7.83
N THR A 122 -0.73 -0.70 8.40
CA THR A 122 -0.11 -0.61 9.72
C THR A 122 -1.03 -1.26 10.77
N ILE A 123 -2.33 -0.95 10.76
CA ILE A 123 -3.31 -1.56 11.68
C ILE A 123 -3.35 -3.08 11.50
N PHE A 124 -3.43 -3.56 10.26
CA PHE A 124 -3.38 -5.00 9.98
C PHE A 124 -2.08 -5.64 10.46
N GLY A 125 -0.95 -4.95 10.34
CA GLY A 125 0.34 -5.36 10.90
C GLY A 125 0.33 -5.46 12.42
N TYR A 126 -0.34 -4.56 13.14
CA TYR A 126 -0.45 -4.68 14.61
C TYR A 126 -1.27 -5.91 15.05
N ILE A 127 -2.24 -6.33 14.23
CA ILE A 127 -3.15 -7.44 14.57
C ILE A 127 -2.55 -8.78 14.15
N PHE A 128 -2.17 -8.93 12.88
CA PHE A 128 -1.81 -10.23 12.30
C PHE A 128 -0.40 -10.68 12.62
N LEU A 129 0.50 -9.74 12.91
CA LEU A 129 1.92 -10.03 13.08
C LEU A 129 2.21 -10.72 14.42
N PRO A 130 1.57 -10.32 15.55
CA PRO A 130 1.52 -11.14 16.76
C PRO A 130 0.85 -12.49 16.56
N LEU A 131 -0.15 -12.60 15.69
CA LEU A 131 -0.88 -13.85 15.46
C LEU A 131 -0.15 -14.83 14.55
N ALA A 132 0.81 -14.37 13.74
CA ALA A 132 1.53 -15.20 12.77
C ALA A 132 2.28 -16.37 13.42
N GLY A 133 2.99 -16.11 14.53
CA GLY A 133 3.70 -17.15 15.29
C GLY A 133 2.76 -18.22 15.86
N PRO A 134 1.73 -17.83 16.63
CA PRO A 134 0.69 -18.74 17.14
C PRO A 134 0.01 -19.56 16.03
N ILE A 135 -0.36 -18.93 14.91
CA ILE A 135 -0.98 -19.63 13.76
C ILE A 135 -0.01 -20.66 13.16
N GLY A 136 1.27 -20.31 13.03
CA GLY A 136 2.30 -21.23 12.54
C GLY A 136 2.51 -22.43 13.46
N LEU A 137 2.57 -22.22 14.78
CA LEU A 137 2.66 -23.31 15.76
C LEU A 137 1.40 -24.19 15.72
N LEU A 138 0.23 -23.58 15.62
CA LEU A 138 -1.04 -24.29 15.52
C LEU A 138 -1.09 -25.15 14.25
N ALA A 139 -0.65 -24.62 13.11
CA ALA A 139 -0.56 -25.38 11.86
C ALA A 139 0.39 -26.58 11.98
N TYR A 140 1.57 -26.39 12.58
CA TYR A 140 2.51 -27.49 12.84
C TYR A 140 1.90 -28.56 13.74
N ARG A 141 1.26 -28.17 14.85
CA ARG A 141 0.66 -29.11 15.79
C ARG A 141 -0.54 -29.84 15.19
N LEU A 142 -1.35 -29.19 14.37
CA LEU A 142 -2.45 -29.82 13.63
C LEU A 142 -1.95 -30.77 12.54
N TYR A 143 -0.80 -30.50 11.94
CA TYR A 143 -0.17 -31.45 11.02
C TYR A 143 0.22 -32.76 11.74
N VAL A 144 0.73 -32.67 12.98
CA VAL A 144 1.17 -33.84 13.77
C VAL A 144 0.00 -34.55 14.47
N HIS A 145 -0.94 -33.81 15.05
CA HIS A 145 -2.01 -34.35 15.92
C HIS A 145 -3.39 -34.38 15.26
N GLN A 146 -3.53 -33.87 14.03
CA GLN A 146 -4.70 -33.95 13.17
C GLN A 146 -6.01 -33.29 13.64
N SER A 147 -6.24 -33.10 14.94
CA SER A 147 -7.43 -32.44 15.49
C SER A 147 -7.11 -31.34 16.52
N PHE A 148 -7.97 -30.33 16.59
CA PHE A 148 -7.87 -29.24 17.55
C PHE A 148 -7.92 -29.74 18.99
N GLU A 149 -8.78 -30.72 19.26
CA GLU A 149 -8.93 -31.30 20.60
C GLU A 149 -7.60 -31.87 21.12
N GLN A 150 -6.92 -32.66 20.29
CA GLN A 150 -5.63 -33.25 20.66
C GLN A 150 -4.53 -32.19 20.81
N VAL A 151 -4.62 -31.07 20.09
CA VAL A 151 -3.65 -29.97 20.17
C VAL A 151 -3.86 -29.13 21.44
N ILE A 152 -5.10 -28.81 21.78
CA ILE A 152 -5.48 -27.95 22.91
C ILE A 152 -5.24 -28.65 24.25
N GLN A 153 -5.48 -29.97 24.31
CA GLN A 153 -5.24 -30.77 25.51
C GLN A 153 -3.74 -30.93 25.85
N ARG A 154 -2.82 -30.51 24.96
CA ARG A 154 -1.38 -30.60 25.24
C ARG A 154 -0.98 -29.64 26.37
N PRO A 155 -0.07 -30.07 27.25
CA PRO A 155 0.41 -29.21 28.33
C PRO A 155 1.09 -27.97 27.76
N TYR A 156 0.90 -26.84 28.46
CA TYR A 156 1.49 -25.55 28.13
C TYR A 156 1.11 -24.95 26.75
N PHE A 157 0.11 -25.51 26.05
CA PHE A 157 -0.30 -25.01 24.73
C PHE A 157 -0.59 -23.49 24.74
N PHE A 158 -1.45 -23.04 25.66
CA PHE A 158 -1.81 -21.62 25.77
C PHE A 158 -0.61 -20.72 26.13
N ILE A 159 0.31 -21.21 26.96
CA ILE A 159 1.52 -20.46 27.33
C ILE A 159 2.42 -20.30 26.10
N GLN A 160 2.61 -21.36 25.32
CA GLN A 160 3.40 -21.28 24.08
C GLN A 160 2.78 -20.34 23.06
N MET A 161 1.45 -20.37 22.90
CA MET A 161 0.73 -19.44 22.03
C MET A 161 0.91 -17.99 22.49
N ALA A 162 0.79 -17.72 23.79
CA ALA A 162 1.00 -16.38 24.34
C ALA A 162 2.44 -15.89 24.16
N LEU A 163 3.44 -16.75 24.43
CA LEU A 163 4.85 -16.41 24.24
C LEU A 163 5.18 -16.07 22.79
N LEU A 164 4.68 -16.87 21.83
CA LEU A 164 4.88 -16.57 20.40
C LEU A 164 4.19 -15.28 19.98
N ALA A 165 3.01 -14.97 20.54
CA ALA A 165 2.35 -13.71 20.27
C ALA A 165 3.16 -12.51 20.78
N LEU A 166 3.75 -12.61 21.96
CA LEU A 166 4.62 -11.57 22.52
C LEU A 166 5.89 -11.38 21.70
N VAL A 167 6.49 -12.47 21.19
CA VAL A 167 7.65 -12.39 20.28
C VAL A 167 7.31 -11.68 18.97
N GLY A 168 6.05 -11.72 18.52
CA GLY A 168 5.60 -10.97 17.35
C GLY A 168 5.58 -9.45 17.53
N ILE A 169 5.53 -8.94 18.77
CA ILE A 169 5.47 -7.49 19.06
C ILE A 169 6.72 -6.74 18.57
N PRO A 170 7.96 -7.18 18.86
CA PRO A 170 9.18 -6.59 18.29
C PRO A 170 9.17 -6.47 16.76
N PHE A 171 8.58 -7.44 16.06
CA PHE A 171 8.54 -7.39 14.60
C PHE A 171 7.62 -6.29 14.08
N ILE A 172 6.62 -5.85 14.84
CA ILE A 172 5.79 -4.69 14.46
C ILE A 172 6.67 -3.44 14.30
N TRP A 173 7.63 -3.24 15.20
CA TRP A 173 8.56 -2.13 15.13
C TRP A 173 9.44 -2.22 13.87
N LEU A 174 9.89 -3.43 13.52
CA LEU A 174 10.67 -3.68 12.31
C LEU A 174 9.85 -3.37 11.04
N THR A 175 8.61 -3.83 10.97
CA THR A 175 7.71 -3.60 9.83
C THR A 175 7.38 -2.12 9.69
N LYS A 176 7.15 -1.40 10.80
CA LYS A 176 6.97 0.06 10.78
C LYS A 176 8.22 0.75 10.22
N ARG A 177 9.42 0.35 10.67
CA ARG A 177 10.67 0.91 10.18
C ARG A 177 10.89 0.64 8.68
N MET A 178 10.53 -0.54 8.19
CA MET A 178 10.59 -0.86 6.76
C MET A 178 9.61 -0.02 5.94
N ASN A 179 8.35 0.08 6.39
CA ASN A 179 7.34 0.90 5.72
C ASN A 179 7.76 2.38 5.68
N ASP A 180 8.28 2.91 6.78
CA ASP A 180 8.83 4.26 6.82
C ASP A 180 10.01 4.41 5.85
N SER A 181 10.94 3.46 5.79
CA SER A 181 12.08 3.53 4.87
C SER A 181 11.66 3.57 3.40
N ILE A 182 10.62 2.83 3.03
CA ILE A 182 10.17 2.69 1.63
C ILE A 182 9.29 3.87 1.20
N PHE A 183 8.42 4.36 2.08
CA PHE A 183 7.37 5.31 1.72
C PHE A 183 7.57 6.72 2.28
N LYS A 184 8.33 6.91 3.36
CA LYS A 184 8.46 8.23 4.02
C LYS A 184 9.15 9.28 3.15
N LYS A 185 10.24 8.91 2.48
CA LYS A 185 10.98 9.85 1.60
C LYS A 185 10.15 10.27 0.38
N PRO A 186 9.57 9.34 -0.41
CA PRO A 186 8.75 9.72 -1.58
C PRO A 186 7.47 10.48 -1.18
N LEU A 187 6.81 10.11 -0.08
CA LEU A 187 5.64 10.83 0.41
C LEU A 187 5.99 12.25 0.87
N LYS A 188 7.13 12.43 1.55
CA LYS A 188 7.58 13.75 1.97
C LYS A 188 7.95 14.61 0.75
N GLN A 189 8.69 14.06 -0.21
CA GLN A 189 9.03 14.78 -1.45
C GLN A 189 7.79 15.17 -2.27
N LEU A 190 6.77 14.31 -2.33
CA LEU A 190 5.51 14.63 -3.01
C LEU A 190 4.72 15.70 -2.23
N SER A 191 4.72 15.65 -0.90
CA SER A 191 4.05 16.64 -0.05
C SER A 191 4.72 18.01 -0.10
N ASP A 192 6.06 18.05 -0.03
CA ASP A 192 6.85 19.29 -0.07
C ASP A 192 6.64 19.98 -1.44
N LYS A 193 6.66 19.23 -2.54
CA LYS A 193 6.36 19.76 -3.88
C LYS A 193 4.92 20.23 -4.07
N LEU A 194 3.94 19.57 -3.45
CA LEU A 194 2.56 20.02 -3.46
C LEU A 194 2.39 21.34 -2.71
N ASN A 195 3.15 21.54 -1.63
CA ASN A 195 3.16 22.78 -0.87
C ASN A 195 3.85 23.92 -1.64
N ASP A 196 4.93 23.66 -2.37
CA ASP A 196 5.57 24.64 -3.26
C ASP A 196 4.65 25.08 -4.42
N LEU A 197 3.60 24.31 -4.74
CA LEU A 197 2.54 24.68 -5.68
C LEU A 197 1.34 25.40 -5.02
N MET A 198 1.37 25.60 -3.69
CA MET A 198 0.36 26.35 -2.93
C MET A 198 0.74 27.82 -2.68
N ASP A 199 2.03 28.14 -2.64
CA ASP A 199 2.56 29.51 -2.61
C ASP A 199 2.74 30.08 -4.04
#